data_AF-A0AAE1HBU5-F1
#
_entry.id   AF-A0AAE1HBU5-F1
#
_cell.length_a   1.000
_cell.length_b   1.000
_cell.length_c   1.000
_cell.angle_alpha   90.00
_cell.angle_beta   90.00
_cell.angle_gamma   90.00
#
_symmetry.space_group_name_H-M   'P 1'
#
loop_
_entity.id
_entity.type
_entity.pdbx_description
1 polymer ?
#
loop_
_entity_poly.entity_id
_entity_poly.type
_entity_poly.pdbx_seq_one_letter_code
_entity_poly.pdbx_strand_id
1 'polypeptide(L)'
;MNNGTIKSTIQGDETILLYGGKLYAKYRDRPHFLAHVAEKMREVARLLIAAKNIQPSIHNLDELLQPRNWDIIIKAAQQAAKFEPKNQYFRHPLSRNKTRPKFN
;
A
#
# COMPACT_ATOMS: atom_id res chain seq x y z
N MET A 1 -4.74 4.34 8.26
CA MET A 1 -4.71 5.40 7.23
C MET A 1 -6.14 5.72 6.81
N ASN A 2 -6.47 7.00 6.66
CA ASN A 2 -7.80 7.47 6.27
C ASN A 2 -8.00 7.34 4.75
N ASN A 3 -9.19 6.90 4.30
CA ASN A 3 -9.55 6.81 2.88
C ASN A 3 -9.43 8.16 2.15
N GLY A 4 -9.68 9.29 2.84
CA GLY A 4 -9.50 10.62 2.27
C GLY A 4 -8.05 10.91 1.88
N THR A 5 -7.11 10.61 2.77
CA THR A 5 -5.67 10.78 2.52
C THR A 5 -5.16 9.89 1.40
N ILE A 6 -5.68 8.66 1.31
CA ILE A 6 -5.31 7.73 0.22
C ILE A 6 -5.78 8.31 -1.12
N LYS A 7 -7.03 8.77 -1.20
CA LYS A 7 -7.59 9.35 -2.42
C LYS A 7 -6.80 10.59 -2.87
N SER A 8 -6.48 11.52 -1.95
CA SER A 8 -5.71 12.72 -2.29
C SER A 8 -4.28 12.38 -2.73
N THR A 9 -3.65 11.39 -2.11
CA THR A 9 -2.32 10.90 -2.51
C THR A 9 -2.34 10.33 -3.92
N ILE A 10 -3.37 9.55 -4.28
CA ILE A 10 -3.54 9.03 -5.64
C ILE A 10 -3.69 10.17 -6.64
N GLN A 11 -4.55 11.15 -6.34
CA GLN A 11 -4.84 12.25 -7.25
C GLN A 11 -3.65 13.22 -7.43
N GLY A 12 -2.78 13.32 -6.44
CA GLY A 12 -1.61 14.20 -6.46
C GLY A 12 -0.32 13.55 -6.96
N ASP A 13 -0.34 12.28 -7.38
CA ASP A 13 0.85 11.56 -7.83
C ASP A 13 0.67 11.05 -9.28
N GLU A 14 1.43 11.63 -10.19
CA GLU A 14 1.34 11.33 -11.63
C GLU A 14 1.70 9.88 -11.94
N THR A 15 2.72 9.32 -11.28
CA THR A 15 3.18 7.94 -11.51
C THR A 15 2.12 6.94 -11.07
N ILE A 16 1.42 7.19 -9.95
CA ILE A 16 0.27 6.37 -9.51
C ILE A 16 -0.87 6.43 -10.53
N LEU A 17 -1.20 7.62 -11.04
CA LEU A 17 -2.24 7.79 -12.06
C LEU A 17 -1.88 7.06 -13.36
N LEU A 18 -0.64 7.19 -13.82
CA LEU A 18 -0.14 6.50 -15.01
C LEU A 18 -0.19 4.97 -14.84
N TYR A 19 0.20 4.46 -13.68
CA TYR A 19 0.11 3.04 -13.35
C TYR A 19 -1.35 2.56 -13.38
N GLY A 20 -2.27 3.30 -12.74
CA GLY A 20 -3.70 3.02 -12.76
C GLY A 20 -4.29 3.03 -14.17
N GLY A 21 -3.91 4.01 -14.99
CA GLY A 21 -4.33 4.12 -16.39
C GLY A 21 -3.86 2.94 -17.24
N LYS A 22 -2.60 2.50 -17.08
CA LYS A 22 -2.07 1.31 -17.77
C LYS A 22 -2.80 0.04 -17.34
N LEU A 23 -3.07 -0.12 -16.05
CA LEU A 23 -3.86 -1.25 -15.55
C LEU A 23 -5.31 -1.23 -16.05
N TYR A 24 -5.93 -0.05 -16.07
CA TYR A 24 -7.28 0.12 -16.59
C TYR A 24 -7.34 -0.25 -18.07
N ALA A 25 -6.42 0.26 -18.89
CA ALA A 25 -6.35 -0.07 -20.32
C ALA A 25 -6.20 -1.59 -20.54
N LYS A 26 -5.44 -2.28 -19.69
CA LYS A 26 -5.26 -3.74 -19.74
C LYS A 26 -6.53 -4.52 -19.37
N TYR A 27 -7.35 -4.00 -18.47
CA TYR A 27 -8.52 -4.72 -17.92
C TYR A 27 -9.88 -4.11 -18.29
N ARG A 28 -9.92 -3.10 -19.15
CA ARG A 28 -11.13 -2.35 -19.51
C ARG A 28 -12.28 -3.25 -20.00
N ASP A 29 -11.95 -4.33 -20.70
CA ASP A 29 -12.92 -5.29 -21.25
C ASP A 29 -13.39 -6.33 -20.21
N ARG A 30 -12.93 -6.20 -18.96
CA ARG A 30 -13.20 -7.15 -17.88
C ARG A 30 -13.64 -6.41 -16.60
N PRO A 31 -14.94 -6.07 -16.50
CA PRO A 31 -15.48 -5.21 -15.43
C PRO A 31 -15.15 -5.67 -14.00
N HIS A 32 -15.08 -6.98 -13.76
CA HIS A 32 -14.75 -7.57 -12.46
C HIS A 32 -13.30 -7.26 -12.02
N PHE A 33 -12.40 -6.90 -12.93
CA PHE A 33 -11.04 -6.46 -12.58
C PHE A 33 -10.91 -4.96 -12.33
N LEU A 34 -11.94 -4.14 -12.57
CA LEU A 34 -11.86 -2.70 -12.30
C LEU A 34 -11.71 -2.39 -10.81
N ALA A 35 -12.38 -3.17 -9.95
CA ALA A 35 -12.18 -3.12 -8.51
C ALA A 35 -10.72 -3.43 -8.12
N HIS A 36 -10.07 -4.36 -8.84
CA HIS A 36 -8.66 -4.70 -8.63
C HIS A 36 -7.74 -3.53 -9.00
N VAL A 37 -8.02 -2.78 -10.07
CA VAL A 37 -7.25 -1.58 -10.45
C VAL A 37 -7.28 -0.55 -9.31
N ALA A 38 -8.47 -0.26 -8.79
CA ALA A 38 -8.63 0.67 -7.69
C ALA A 38 -7.87 0.22 -6.44
N GLU A 39 -7.90 -1.08 -6.11
CA GLU A 39 -7.17 -1.60 -4.96
C GLU A 39 -5.65 -1.50 -5.16
N LYS A 40 -5.15 -1.77 -6.36
CA LYS A 40 -3.71 -1.62 -6.68
C LYS A 40 -3.24 -0.17 -6.54
N MET A 41 -4.01 0.80 -7.02
CA MET A 41 -3.69 2.22 -6.81
C MET A 41 -3.66 2.59 -5.32
N ARG A 42 -4.58 2.03 -4.52
CA ARG A 42 -4.61 2.24 -3.06
C ARG A 42 -3.42 1.59 -2.36
N GLU A 43 -3.00 0.40 -2.78
CA GLU A 43 -1.80 -0.26 -2.26
C GLU A 43 -0.55 0.60 -2.47
N VAL A 44 -0.36 1.12 -3.68
CA VAL A 44 0.78 1.99 -4.01
C VAL A 44 0.72 3.31 -3.25
N ALA A 45 -0.45 3.92 -3.11
CA ALA A 45 -0.61 5.13 -2.30
C ALA A 45 -0.27 4.89 -0.81
N ARG A 46 -0.65 3.74 -0.25
CA ARG A 46 -0.28 3.37 1.13
C ARG A 46 1.23 3.21 1.29
N LEU A 47 1.91 2.64 0.29
CA LEU A 47 3.37 2.55 0.25
C LEU A 47 4.00 3.94 0.28
N LEU A 48 3.54 4.85 -0.60
CA LEU A 48 4.06 6.21 -0.66
C LEU A 48 3.85 7.00 0.64
N ILE A 49 2.67 6.87 1.27
CA ILE A 49 2.39 7.50 2.57
C ILE A 49 3.32 6.92 3.65
N ALA A 50 3.53 5.60 3.67
CA ALA A 50 4.46 4.98 4.62
C ALA A 50 5.90 5.47 4.40
N ALA A 51 6.35 5.59 3.15
CA ALA A 51 7.66 6.12 2.83
C ALA A 51 7.83 7.58 3.26
N LYS A 52 6.82 8.43 3.05
CA LYS A 52 6.80 9.83 3.51
C LYS A 52 6.95 9.96 5.03
N ASN A 53 6.37 9.03 5.79
CA ASN A 53 6.52 9.01 7.24
C ASN A 53 7.92 8.60 7.69
N ILE A 54 8.64 7.80 6.90
CA ILE A 54 10.01 7.36 7.17
C ILE A 54 11.01 8.44 6.74
N GLN A 55 10.80 9.02 5.55
CA GLN A 55 11.67 10.01 4.94
C GLN A 55 10.82 11.14 4.32
N PRO A 56 10.61 12.26 5.04
CA PRO A 56 9.76 13.36 4.58
C PRO A 56 10.21 14.07 3.30
N SER A 57 11.47 13.89 2.87
CA SER A 57 11.97 14.45 1.60
C SER A 57 11.50 13.71 0.35
N ILE A 58 10.76 12.61 0.49
CA ILE A 58 10.13 11.90 -0.62
C ILE A 58 8.74 12.50 -0.86
N HIS A 59 8.50 13.10 -2.03
CA HIS A 59 7.26 13.80 -2.33
C HIS A 59 6.32 13.00 -3.23
N ASN A 60 6.86 12.15 -4.08
CA ASN A 60 6.11 11.37 -5.07
C ASN A 60 6.71 9.96 -5.22
N LEU A 61 6.00 9.11 -5.95
CA LEU A 61 6.40 7.73 -6.20
C LEU A 61 7.65 7.63 -7.07
N ASP A 62 7.87 8.55 -8.01
CA ASP A 62 9.06 8.55 -8.87
C ASP A 62 10.35 8.77 -8.07
N GLU A 63 10.33 9.71 -7.13
CA GLU A 63 11.40 9.92 -6.16
C GLU A 63 11.61 8.69 -5.27
N LEU A 64 10.53 8.07 -4.79
CA LEU A 64 10.62 6.87 -3.96
C LEU A 64 11.30 5.72 -4.71
N LEU A 65 11.02 5.55 -6.00
CA LEU A 65 11.52 4.43 -6.81
C LEU A 65 12.98 4.59 -7.24
N GLN A 66 13.64 5.70 -6.89
CA GLN A 66 15.07 5.88 -7.15
C GLN A 66 15.89 4.83 -6.37
N PRO A 67 16.91 4.19 -6.98
CA PRO A 67 17.69 3.12 -6.34
C PRO A 67 18.29 3.50 -4.98
N ARG A 68 18.66 4.76 -4.79
CA ARG A 68 19.17 5.31 -3.52
C ARG A 68 18.18 5.18 -2.35
N ASN A 69 16.89 5.02 -2.63
CA ASN A 69 15.82 4.93 -1.64
C ASN A 69 15.37 3.49 -1.38
N TRP A 70 16.10 2.48 -1.89
CA TRP A 70 15.71 1.07 -1.80
C TRP A 70 15.40 0.60 -0.37
N ASP A 71 16.24 0.97 0.60
CA ASP A 71 16.01 0.63 2.01
C ASP A 71 14.71 1.26 2.57
N ILE A 72 14.35 2.45 2.08
CA ILE A 72 13.11 3.13 2.45
C ILE A 72 11.92 2.39 1.85
N ILE A 73 12.02 1.93 0.60
CA ILE A 73 10.98 1.12 -0.05
C ILE A 73 10.69 -0.13 0.78
N ILE A 74 11.73 -0.86 1.21
CA ILE A 74 11.58 -2.08 2.01
C ILE A 74 10.86 -1.78 3.34
N LYS A 75 11.32 -0.76 4.07
CA LYS A 75 10.71 -0.36 5.35
C LYS A 75 9.26 0.12 5.18
N ALA A 76 9.00 0.92 4.14
CA ALA A 76 7.67 1.41 3.82
C ALA A 76 6.72 0.27 3.45
N ALA A 77 7.19 -0.73 2.70
CA ALA A 77 6.40 -1.90 2.34
C ALA A 77 6.02 -2.73 3.57
N GLN A 78 6.97 -2.95 4.50
CA GLN A 78 6.69 -3.60 5.77
C GLN A 78 5.62 -2.84 6.57
N GLN A 79 5.75 -1.52 6.68
CA GLN A 79 4.77 -0.68 7.39
C GLN A 79 3.40 -0.69 6.72
N ALA A 80 3.34 -0.58 5.39
CA ALA A 80 2.10 -0.62 4.62
C ALA A 80 1.38 -1.97 4.75
N ALA A 81 2.14 -3.07 4.83
CA ALA A 81 1.63 -4.41 5.08
C ALA A 81 1.26 -4.67 6.56
N LYS A 82 1.43 -3.67 7.45
CA LYS A 82 1.25 -3.80 8.90
C LYS A 82 2.07 -4.95 9.50
N PHE A 83 3.30 -5.12 9.01
CA PHE A 83 4.26 -6.08 9.54
C PHE A 83 4.61 -5.71 10.99
N GLU A 84 4.49 -6.66 11.92
CA GLU A 84 4.97 -6.47 13.29
C GLU A 84 6.37 -7.10 13.47
N PRO A 85 7.43 -6.29 13.66
CA PRO A 85 8.79 -6.81 13.79
C PRO A 85 8.99 -7.72 15.01
N LYS A 86 8.26 -7.45 16.11
CA LYS A 86 8.35 -8.22 17.36
C LYS A 86 7.88 -9.66 17.23
N ASN A 87 6.96 -9.93 16.30
CA ASN A 87 6.32 -11.24 16.19
C ASN A 87 6.53 -11.89 14.80
N GLN A 88 7.16 -11.20 13.85
CA GLN A 88 7.34 -11.67 12.45
C GLN A 88 6.05 -12.08 11.73
N TYR A 89 4.89 -11.55 12.14
CA TYR A 89 3.61 -11.82 11.50
C TYR A 89 3.03 -10.57 10.83
N PHE A 90 2.33 -10.78 9.71
CA PHE A 90 1.50 -9.76 9.06
C PHE A 90 0.12 -9.73 9.73
N ARG A 91 -0.34 -8.56 10.15
CA ARG A 91 -1.68 -8.41 10.75
C ARG A 91 -2.77 -8.64 9.70
N HIS A 92 -3.23 -9.88 9.56
CA HIS A 92 -4.41 -10.22 8.76
C HIS A 92 -5.69 -9.77 9.51
N PRO A 93 -6.69 -9.14 8.85
CA PRO A 93 -7.95 -8.72 9.48
C PRO A 93 -8.80 -9.85 10.09
N LEU A 94 -8.38 -11.11 9.93
CA LEU A 94 -9.09 -12.31 10.39
C LEU A 94 -8.35 -13.08 11.49
N SER A 95 -7.34 -12.48 12.13
CA SER A 95 -6.92 -12.93 13.47
C SER A 95 -7.97 -12.52 14.51
N ARG A 96 -9.20 -13.02 14.33
CA ARG A 96 -10.20 -13.11 15.40
C ARG A 96 -9.53 -13.94 16.48
N ASN A 97 -9.34 -13.35 17.65
CA ASN A 97 -8.88 -14.01 18.87
C ASN A 97 -9.46 -15.43 18.94
N LYS A 98 -8.67 -16.45 18.62
CA LYS A 98 -8.98 -17.81 19.06
C LYS A 98 -8.66 -17.80 20.55
N THR A 99 -9.62 -17.38 21.36
CA THR A 99 -9.66 -17.78 22.77
C THR A 99 -9.47 -19.29 22.78
N ARG A 100 -8.32 -19.76 23.27
CA ARG A 100 -8.09 -21.18 23.52
C ARG A 100 -9.22 -21.66 24.44
N PRO A 101 -9.98 -22.71 24.09
CA PRO A 101 -10.86 -23.31 25.06
C PRO A 101 -9.98 -23.84 26.19
N LYS A 102 -10.21 -23.34 27.41
CA LYS A 102 -9.72 -24.00 28.62
C LYS A 102 -10.58 -25.26 28.75
N PHE A 103 -10.00 -26.41 28.47
CA PHE A 103 -10.56 -27.67 28.92
C PHE A 103 -10.31 -27.73 30.43
N ASN A 104 -11.39 -27.74 31.21
CA ASN A 104 -11.37 -28.18 32.60
C ASN A 104 -11.27 -29.70 32.65
#